data_AF-A0A1Q5MQD1-F1
#
_entry.id   AF-A0A1Q5MQD1-F1
#
_cell.length_a   1.000
_cell.length_b   1.000
_cell.length_c   1.000
_cell.angle_alpha   90.00
_cell.angle_beta   90.00
_cell.angle_gamma   90.00
#
_symmetry.space_group_name_H-M   'P 1'
#
loop_
_entity.id
_entity.type
_entity.pdbx_description
1 polymer ?
#
loop_
_entity_poly.entity_id
_entity_poly.type
_entity_poly.pdbx_seq_one_letter_code
_entity_poly.pdbx_strand_id
1 'polypeptide(L)'
;MLPPCYLAGMSGGKKQTQLRLEPDVLEAGKGAAAARGLDFNQYVQRLITEDTTGARAAGMAAAQRLLDTHGAFLQDLEEQLDAQRTPTASGDGRGAAA
;
A
#
# COMPACT_ATOMS: atom_id res chain seq x y z
N MET A 1 -20.62 -13.68 12.16
CA MET A 1 -19.72 -14.85 12.28
C MET A 1 -19.03 -15.02 10.94
N LEU A 2 -17.77 -14.60 10.81
CA LEU A 2 -17.00 -14.71 9.57
C LEU A 2 -16.44 -16.14 9.42
N PRO A 3 -16.41 -16.71 8.20
CA PRO A 3 -15.94 -18.08 7.98
C PRO A 3 -14.45 -18.25 8.34
N PRO A 4 -14.06 -19.43 8.89
CA PRO A 4 -12.75 -19.69 9.50
C PRO A 4 -11.54 -19.70 8.53
N CYS A 5 -11.77 -19.44 7.25
CA CYS A 5 -10.73 -19.40 6.22
C CYS A 5 -10.12 -18.00 6.00
N TYR A 6 -10.67 -16.94 6.61
CA TYR A 6 -9.98 -15.65 6.68
C TYR A 6 -9.12 -15.59 7.95
N LEU A 7 -7.92 -16.16 7.88
CA LEU A 7 -6.85 -15.83 8.82
C LEU A 7 -6.44 -14.36 8.59
N ALA A 8 -7.04 -13.46 9.37
CA ALA A 8 -6.48 -12.16 9.64
C ALA A 8 -5.12 -12.33 10.34
N GLY A 9 -4.04 -12.57 9.59
CA GLY A 9 -2.73 -12.77 10.22
C GLY A 9 -1.59 -13.42 9.46
N MET A 10 -1.76 -13.90 8.21
CA MET A 10 -0.59 -14.38 7.42
C MET A 10 0.10 -13.24 6.63
N SER A 11 0.13 -12.02 7.17
CA SER A 11 1.06 -10.99 6.72
C SER A 11 2.27 -10.97 7.66
N GLY A 12 3.25 -11.84 7.42
CA GLY A 12 4.59 -11.52 7.90
C GLY A 12 4.91 -10.09 7.43
N GLY A 13 5.32 -9.19 8.33
CA GLY A 13 5.38 -7.74 8.04
C GLY A 13 6.25 -7.36 6.83
N LYS A 14 7.02 -8.31 6.30
CA LYS A 14 7.73 -8.22 5.03
C LYS A 14 6.81 -8.65 3.89
N LYS A 15 6.41 -7.68 3.06
CA LYS A 15 5.73 -7.98 1.79
C LYS A 15 6.68 -8.75 0.88
N GLN A 16 6.23 -9.92 0.42
CA GLN A 16 6.95 -10.70 -0.58
C GLN A 16 6.38 -10.41 -1.96
N THR A 17 7.25 -10.07 -2.92
CA THR A 17 6.88 -9.88 -4.33
C THR A 17 7.46 -11.02 -5.14
N GLN A 18 6.62 -11.73 -5.89
CA GLN A 18 7.08 -12.76 -6.83
C GLN A 18 7.38 -12.10 -8.18
N LEU A 19 8.62 -12.20 -8.64
CA LEU A 19 9.05 -11.71 -9.95
C LEU A 19 9.34 -12.91 -10.86
N ARG A 20 8.73 -12.90 -12.05
CA ARG A 20 9.08 -13.85 -13.12
C ARG A 20 10.05 -13.15 -14.05
N LEU A 21 11.22 -13.76 -14.23
CA LEU A 21 12.28 -13.27 -15.10
C LEU A 21 12.51 -14.29 -16.20
N GLU A 22 12.88 -13.80 -17.38
CA GLU A 22 13.41 -14.68 -18.41
C GLU A 22 14.70 -15.34 -17.91
N PRO A 23 15.01 -16.59 -18.32
CA PRO A 23 16.15 -17.33 -17.80
C PRO A 23 17.48 -16.56 -17.91
N ASP A 24 17.72 -15.93 -19.05
CA ASP A 24 18.96 -15.19 -19.30
C ASP A 24 19.07 -13.94 -18.41
N VAL A 25 17.94 -13.27 -18.16
CA VAL A 25 17.85 -12.12 -17.25
C VAL A 25 18.09 -12.55 -15.80
N LEU A 26 17.55 -13.70 -15.40
CA LEU A 26 17.79 -14.27 -14.08
C LEU A 26 19.27 -14.59 -13.86
N GLU A 27 19.93 -15.23 -14.83
CA GLU A 27 21.35 -15.58 -14.73
C GLU A 27 22.25 -14.35 -14.73
N ALA A 28 21.99 -13.39 -15.63
CA ALA A 28 22.70 -12.11 -15.63
C ALA A 28 22.52 -11.36 -14.29
N GLY A 29 21.31 -11.37 -13.75
CA GLY A 29 20.99 -10.76 -12.46
C GLY A 29 21.73 -11.41 -11.29
N LYS A 30 21.82 -12.75 -11.25
CA LYS A 30 22.61 -13.47 -10.24
C LYS A 30 24.10 -13.15 -10.36
N GLY A 31 24.64 -13.11 -11.59
CA GLY A 31 26.03 -12.73 -11.83
C GLY A 31 26.33 -11.30 -11.35
N ALA A 32 25.42 -10.36 -11.62
CA ALA A 32 25.54 -8.97 -11.18
C ALA A 32 25.44 -8.81 -9.65
N ALA A 33 24.62 -9.63 -8.98
CA ALA A 33 24.52 -9.69 -7.53
C ALA A 33 25.83 -10.25 -6.92
N ALA A 34 26.33 -11.37 -7.46
CA ALA A 34 27.57 -11.99 -7.03
C ALA A 34 28.78 -11.06 -7.18
N ALA A 35 28.88 -10.34 -8.31
CA ALA A 35 29.93 -9.34 -8.53
C ALA A 35 29.92 -8.19 -7.49
N ARG A 36 28.79 -7.98 -6.82
CA ARG A 36 28.61 -6.98 -5.75
C ARG A 36 28.62 -7.58 -4.34
N GLY A 37 28.83 -8.90 -4.22
CA GLY A 37 28.79 -9.61 -2.93
C GLY A 37 27.41 -9.59 -2.26
N LEU A 38 26.33 -9.50 -3.05
CA LEU A 38 24.95 -9.44 -2.55
C LEU A 38 24.20 -10.74 -2.83
N ASP A 39 23.26 -11.10 -1.95
CA ASP A 39 22.21 -12.05 -2.32
C ASP A 39 21.36 -11.49 -3.46
N PHE A 40 20.84 -12.37 -4.31
CA PHE A 40 20.06 -11.95 -5.47
C PHE A 40 18.81 -11.13 -5.09
N ASN A 41 18.09 -11.50 -4.03
CA ASN A 41 16.91 -10.74 -3.59
C ASN A 41 17.31 -9.37 -3.02
N GLN A 42 18.42 -9.30 -2.28
CA GLN A 42 18.94 -8.04 -1.76
C GLN A 42 19.37 -7.11 -2.90
N TYR A 43 20.00 -7.66 -3.94
CA TYR A 43 20.37 -6.93 -5.14
C TYR A 43 19.15 -6.37 -5.87
N VAL A 44 18.12 -7.19 -6.11
CA VAL A 44 16.87 -6.74 -6.74
C VAL A 44 16.15 -5.69 -5.90
N GLN A 45 16.06 -5.89 -4.58
CA GLN A 45 15.48 -4.90 -3.67
C GLN A 45 16.20 -3.55 -3.78
N ARG A 46 17.54 -3.58 -3.84
CA ARG A 46 18.34 -2.37 -3.96
C ARG A 46 18.07 -1.65 -5.28
N LEU A 47 18.04 -2.36 -6.41
CA LEU A 47 17.69 -1.78 -7.72
C LEU A 47 16.32 -1.11 -7.69
N ILE A 48 15.29 -1.82 -7.21
CA ILE A 48 13.94 -1.26 -7.12
C ILE A 48 13.93 -0.01 -6.23
N THR A 49 14.64 -0.04 -5.11
CA THR A 49 14.70 1.11 -4.19
C THR A 49 15.37 2.30 -4.86
N GLU A 50 16.51 2.10 -5.52
CA GLU A 50 17.25 3.14 -6.24
C GLU A 50 16.39 3.76 -7.34
N ASP A 51 15.73 2.94 -8.16
CA ASP A 51 14.85 3.40 -9.25
C ASP A 51 13.61 4.14 -8.74
N THR A 52 13.02 3.69 -7.63
CA THR A 52 11.74 4.25 -7.14
C THR A 52 11.90 5.41 -6.18
N THR A 53 13.07 5.60 -5.56
CA THR A 53 13.26 6.67 -4.56
C THR A 53 13.05 8.06 -5.15
N GLY A 54 13.56 8.33 -6.36
CA GLY A 54 13.36 9.61 -7.05
C GLY A 54 11.89 9.87 -7.40
N ALA A 55 11.22 8.87 -7.98
CA ALA A 55 9.81 8.95 -8.32
C ALA A 55 8.92 9.13 -7.08
N ARG A 56 9.24 8.42 -5.98
CA ARG A 56 8.57 8.57 -4.70
C ARG A 56 8.74 9.98 -4.14
N ALA A 57 9.97 10.51 -4.12
CA ALA A 57 10.23 11.85 -3.63
C ALA A 57 9.48 12.92 -4.46
N ALA A 58 9.51 12.79 -5.80
CA ALA A 58 8.78 13.68 -6.69
C ALA A 58 7.26 13.61 -6.47
N GLY A 59 6.71 12.41 -6.31
CA GLY A 59 5.29 12.18 -6.02
C GLY A 59 4.87 12.79 -4.69
N MET A 60 5.65 12.58 -3.62
CA MET A 60 5.39 13.19 -2.30
C MET A 60 5.44 14.70 -2.36
N ALA A 61 6.42 15.28 -3.06
CA ALA A 61 6.52 16.72 -3.23
C ALA A 61 5.33 17.28 -4.02
N ALA A 62 4.86 16.57 -5.05
CA ALA A 62 3.67 16.97 -5.81
C ALA A 62 2.40 16.89 -4.96
N ALA A 63 2.23 15.82 -4.18
CA ALA A 63 1.11 15.67 -3.25
C ALA A 63 1.13 16.79 -2.19
N GLN A 64 2.30 17.12 -1.63
CA GLN A 64 2.41 18.21 -0.68
C GLN A 64 2.00 19.54 -1.31
N ARG A 65 2.48 19.87 -2.53
CA ARG A 65 2.06 21.09 -3.23
C ARG A 65 0.55 21.13 -3.49
N LEU A 66 -0.06 20.00 -3.82
CA LEU A 66 -1.52 19.89 -3.99
C LEU A 66 -2.24 20.24 -2.69
N LEU A 67 -1.81 19.66 -1.56
CA LEU A 67 -2.39 19.93 -0.24
C LEU A 67 -2.14 21.37 0.21
N ASP A 68 -0.95 21.92 -0.02
CA ASP A 68 -0.65 23.31 0.34
C ASP A 68 -1.55 24.29 -0.44
N THR A 69 -1.87 23.96 -1.70
CA THR A 69 -2.68 24.81 -2.57
C THR A 69 -4.18 24.62 -2.36
N HIS A 70 -4.63 23.39 -2.10
CA HIS A 70 -6.04 23.02 -2.11
C HIS A 70 -6.53 22.34 -0.84
N GLY A 71 -5.72 22.30 0.23
CA GLY A 71 -6.00 21.52 1.44
C GLY A 71 -7.31 21.91 2.12
N ALA A 72 -7.60 23.21 2.25
CA ALA A 72 -8.87 23.67 2.82
C ALA A 72 -10.09 23.21 1.99
N PHE A 73 -9.98 23.29 0.66
CA PHE A 73 -11.05 22.81 -0.23
C PHE A 73 -11.24 21.29 -0.14
N LEU A 74 -10.15 20.52 -0.06
CA LEU A 74 -10.20 19.07 0.10
C LEU A 74 -10.80 18.68 1.46
N GLN A 75 -10.46 19.40 2.52
CA GLN A 75 -11.01 19.21 3.86
C GLN A 75 -12.53 19.45 3.88
N ASP A 76 -13.00 20.56 3.29
CA ASP A 76 -14.42 20.87 3.20
C ASP A 76 -15.20 19.79 2.42
N LEU A 77 -14.58 19.20 1.38
CA LEU A 77 -15.17 18.09 0.63
C LEU A 77 -15.24 16.80 1.45
N GLU A 78 -14.20 16.48 2.22
CA GLU A 78 -14.17 15.31 3.10
C GLU A 78 -15.26 15.42 4.17
N GLU A 79 -15.43 16.59 4.80
CA GLU A 79 -16.46 16.84 5.81
C GLU A 79 -17.89 16.70 5.25
N GLN A 80 -18.13 17.23 4.05
CA GLN A 80 -19.41 17.09 3.37
C GLN A 80 -19.71 15.63 3.01
N LEU A 81 -18.70 14.85 2.63
CA LEU A 81 -18.85 13.45 2.28
C LEU A 81 -19.15 12.59 3.52
N ASP A 82 -18.46 12.84 4.63
CA ASP A 82 -18.69 12.15 5.90
C ASP A 82 -20.06 12.47 6.48
N ALA A 83 -20.51 13.73 6.37
CA ALA A 83 -21.86 14.14 6.77
C ALA A 83 -22.95 13.38 5.98
N GLN A 84 -22.72 13.12 4.70
CA GLN A 84 -23.64 12.32 3.86
C GLN A 84 -23.57 10.82 4.15
N ARG A 85 -22.43 10.32 4.64
CA ARG A 85 -22.20 8.89 4.85
C ARG A 85 -22.66 8.39 6.21
N THR A 86 -23.05 9.27 7.13
CA THR A 86 -23.63 8.87 8.42
C THR A 86 -24.93 8.10 8.17
N PRO A 87 -24.95 6.76 8.33
CA PRO A 87 -26.22 6.05 8.33
C PRO A 87 -26.91 6.47 9.61
N THR A 88 -28.20 6.82 9.52
CA THR A 88 -29.07 6.99 10.67
C THR A 88 -28.83 5.85 11.67
N ALA A 89 -28.18 6.12 12.78
CA ALA A 89 -28.23 5.27 13.97
C ALA A 89 -29.63 5.41 14.58
N SER A 90 -30.66 4.99 13.84
CA SER A 90 -31.99 4.73 14.39
C SER A 90 -31.97 3.34 14.98
N GLY A 91 -31.25 3.20 16.08
CA GLY A 91 -31.51 2.15 17.04
C GLY A 91 -32.76 2.54 17.82
N ASP A 92 -33.95 2.29 17.25
CA ASP A 92 -35.14 2.03 18.05
C ASP A 92 -36.10 1.12 17.29
N GLY A 93 -36.35 -0.05 17.87
CA GLY A 93 -37.05 -1.16 17.24
C GLY A 93 -37.25 -2.30 18.23
N ARG A 94 -37.93 -1.98 19.34
CA ARG A 94 -38.57 -2.88 20.31
C ARG A 94 -38.74 -4.34 19.82
N GLY A 95 -38.02 -5.26 20.46
CA GLY A 95 -38.39 -6.68 20.55
C GLY A 95 -38.96 -6.95 21.94
N ALA A 96 -40.29 -7.00 22.02
CA ALA A 96 -41.04 -7.26 23.26
C ALA A 96 -40.78 -8.68 23.78
N ALA A 97 -40.67 -8.79 25.10
CA ALA A 97 -40.84 -10.03 25.84
C ALA A 97 -42.31 -10.47 25.81
N ALA A 98 -42.56 -11.72 25.42
CA ALA A 98 -43.64 -12.60 25.88
C ALA A 98 -43.44 -14.01 25.29
#